data_AF-A0A9D2JKM4-F1
#
_entry.id   AF-A0A9D2JKM4-F1
#
_cell.length_a   1.000
_cell.length_b   1.000
_cell.length_c   1.000
_cell.angle_alpha   90.00
_cell.angle_beta   90.00
_cell.angle_gamma   90.00
#
_symmetry.space_group_name_H-M   'P 1'
#
loop_
_entity.id
_entity.type
_entity.pdbx_description
1 polymer ?
#
loop_
_entity_poly.entity_id
_entity_poly.type
_entity_poly.pdbx_seq_one_letter_code
_entity_poly.pdbx_strand_id
1 'polypeptide(L)'
;MIKWKLTYGKGRFRKMDTGLPVLSLCRKAGLLSIGFDMTKQALAERKAVLVVLADGISPKTEKEICFWAKKYQVNVFRSAADIQEISAQIGKKAGVLGILNQGLAKSYLNKQPQAALLQANISSGK
;
A
#
# COMPACT_ATOMS: atom_id res chain seq x y z
N MET A 1 23.51 -21.25 -18.34
CA MET A 1 22.07 -21.60 -18.33
C MET A 1 21.65 -21.85 -16.89
N ILE A 2 20.98 -20.90 -16.25
CA ILE A 2 20.70 -20.98 -14.82
C ILE A 2 19.19 -21.13 -14.64
N LYS A 3 18.77 -22.37 -14.38
CA LYS A 3 17.41 -22.76 -14.02
C LYS A 3 17.39 -22.89 -12.50
N TRP A 4 16.82 -21.91 -11.79
CA TRP A 4 16.52 -22.06 -10.36
C TRP A 4 15.03 -21.92 -10.13
N LYS A 5 14.41 -23.09 -9.98
CA LYS A 5 13.08 -23.29 -9.44
C LYS A 5 13.25 -23.30 -7.92
N LEU A 6 13.14 -22.15 -7.26
CA LEU A 6 13.18 -22.07 -5.79
C LEU A 6 11.77 -22.36 -5.25
N THR A 7 11.68 -23.52 -4.62
CA THR A 7 10.56 -24.02 -3.83
C THR A 7 10.17 -23.04 -2.73
N TYR A 8 8.86 -22.82 -2.60
CA TYR A 8 8.22 -22.08 -1.52
C TYR A 8 8.39 -22.85 -0.21
N GLY A 9 9.05 -22.23 0.77
CA GLY A 9 9.23 -22.81 2.10
C GLY A 9 10.44 -22.23 2.81
N LYS A 10 10.36 -20.97 3.27
CA LYS A 10 11.27 -20.43 4.27
C LYS A 10 10.51 -19.45 5.16
N GLY A 11 10.41 -19.77 6.44
CA GLY A 11 10.11 -18.82 7.50
C GLY A 11 11.03 -17.62 7.36
N ARG A 12 10.50 -16.55 6.79
CA ARG A 12 11.13 -15.24 6.78
C ARG A 12 10.72 -14.62 8.11
N PHE A 13 11.68 -14.26 8.95
CA PHE A 13 11.50 -13.15 9.89
C PHE A 13 11.18 -11.92 9.03
N ARG A 14 9.90 -11.79 8.66
CA ARG A 14 9.38 -10.66 7.88
C ARG A 14 9.39 -9.48 8.85
N LYS A 15 9.96 -8.34 8.44
CA LYS A 15 9.81 -7.11 9.22
C LYS A 15 8.31 -6.83 9.35
N MET A 16 7.81 -6.83 10.58
CA MET A 16 6.42 -6.50 10.87
C MET A 16 6.16 -5.07 10.40
N ASP A 17 5.10 -4.87 9.61
CA ASP A 17 4.72 -3.52 9.20
C ASP A 17 4.11 -2.78 10.40
N THR A 18 4.87 -1.84 10.95
CA THR A 18 4.50 -1.01 12.09
C THR A 18 3.42 0.02 11.76
N GLY A 19 3.07 0.20 10.48
CA GLY A 19 2.01 1.07 9.98
C GLY A 19 0.61 0.45 10.04
N LEU A 20 0.49 -0.86 10.26
CA LEU A 20 -0.81 -1.55 10.32
C LEU A 20 -1.83 -0.95 11.32
N PRO A 21 -1.46 -0.54 12.55
CA PRO A 21 -2.39 0.10 13.47
C PRO A 21 -2.98 1.41 12.95
N VAL A 22 -2.22 2.15 12.11
CA VAL A 22 -2.71 3.38 11.48
C VAL A 22 -3.80 3.05 10.46
N LEU A 23 -3.67 1.96 9.70
CA LEU A 23 -4.72 1.51 8.79
C LEU A 23 -6.01 1.16 9.54
N SER A 24 -5.90 0.48 10.69
CA SER A 24 -7.03 0.18 11.55
C SER A 24 -7.70 1.45 12.09
N LEU A 25 -6.91 2.47 12.44
CA LEU A 25 -7.43 3.79 12.84
C LEU A 25 -8.13 4.51 11.68
N CYS A 26 -7.52 4.54 10.49
CA CYS A 26 -8.14 5.12 9.28
C CYS A 26 -9.49 4.47 8.99
N ARG A 27 -9.58 3.14 9.11
CA ARG A 27 -10.84 2.42 8.95
C ARG A 27 -11.90 2.85 9.97
N LYS A 28 -11.54 2.90 11.26
CA LYS A 28 -12.46 3.33 12.33
C LYS A 28 -12.97 4.75 12.11
N ALA A 29 -12.13 5.63 11.56
CA ALA A 29 -12.48 7.02 11.25
C ALA A 29 -13.24 7.20 9.92
N GLY A 30 -13.46 6.15 9.13
CA GLY A 30 -14.07 6.27 7.79
C GLY A 30 -13.15 6.91 6.74
N LEU A 31 -11.85 7.03 7.02
CA LEU A 31 -10.84 7.70 6.19
C LEU A 31 -9.97 6.69 5.42
N LEU A 32 -10.49 5.49 5.17
CA LEU A 32 -9.81 4.42 4.43
C LEU A 32 -10.71 3.87 3.32
N SER A 33 -10.28 3.97 2.07
CA SER A 33 -10.85 3.21 0.96
C SER A 33 -10.24 1.81 0.93
N ILE A 34 -11.06 0.78 0.84
CA ILE A 34 -10.63 -0.62 0.91
C ILE A 34 -10.97 -1.30 -0.42
N GLY A 35 -9.96 -1.87 -1.08
CA GLY A 35 -10.14 -2.53 -2.36
C GLY A 35 -9.80 -1.62 -3.55
N PHE A 36 -9.67 -2.26 -4.69
CA PHE A 36 -9.18 -1.63 -5.92
C PHE A 36 -10.17 -0.62 -6.49
N ASP A 37 -11.44 -1.01 -6.66
CA ASP A 37 -12.45 -0.14 -7.27
C ASP A 37 -12.77 1.08 -6.39
N MET A 38 -12.91 0.87 -5.07
CA MET A 38 -13.09 1.96 -4.13
C MET A 38 -11.90 2.93 -4.13
N THR A 39 -10.67 2.42 -4.24
CA THR A 39 -9.48 3.27 -4.29
C THR A 39 -9.40 4.02 -5.62
N LYS A 40 -9.75 3.40 -6.75
CA LYS A 40 -9.88 4.11 -8.04
C LYS A 40 -10.89 5.25 -7.97
N GLN A 41 -12.06 5.00 -7.39
CA GLN A 41 -13.08 6.02 -7.22
C GLN A 41 -12.58 7.16 -6.32
N ALA A 42 -11.95 6.82 -5.18
CA ALA A 42 -11.39 7.83 -4.28
C ALA A 42 -10.25 8.65 -4.92
N LEU A 43 -9.46 8.04 -5.81
CA LEU A 43 -8.45 8.73 -6.63
C LEU A 43 -9.14 9.68 -7.63
N ALA A 44 -10.19 9.22 -8.32
CA ALA A 44 -10.94 10.01 -9.28
C ALA A 44 -11.64 11.22 -8.63
N GLU A 45 -12.16 11.04 -7.42
CA GLU A 45 -12.76 12.09 -6.59
C GLU A 45 -11.72 12.97 -5.89
N ARG A 46 -10.41 12.73 -6.10
CA ARG A 46 -9.29 13.44 -5.43
C ARG A 46 -9.34 13.41 -3.89
N LYS A 47 -9.98 12.40 -3.32
CA LYS A 47 -10.06 12.17 -1.88
C LYS A 47 -8.90 11.34 -1.36
N ALA A 48 -8.39 10.41 -2.17
CA ALA A 48 -7.25 9.59 -1.80
C ALA A 48 -5.95 10.40 -1.87
N VAL A 49 -5.20 10.41 -0.76
CA VAL A 49 -3.93 11.15 -0.64
C VAL A 49 -2.71 10.24 -0.61
N LEU A 50 -2.91 8.95 -0.32
CA LEU A 50 -1.87 7.92 -0.36
C LEU A 50 -2.52 6.57 -0.70
N VAL A 51 -1.94 5.84 -1.65
CA VAL A 51 -2.31 4.45 -1.94
C VAL A 51 -1.33 3.51 -1.25
N VAL A 52 -1.85 2.51 -0.55
CA VAL A 52 -1.05 1.46 0.10
C VAL A 52 -1.34 0.13 -0.59
N LEU A 53 -0.27 -0.54 -1.01
CA LEU A 53 -0.30 -1.83 -1.68
C LEU A 53 0.23 -2.91 -0.75
N ALA A 54 -0.50 -4.01 -0.63
CA ALA A 54 -0.03 -5.19 0.10
C ALA A 54 1.15 -5.84 -0.62
N ASP A 55 1.99 -6.56 0.12
CA ASP A 55 2.98 -7.42 -0.50
C ASP A 55 2.32 -8.64 -1.15
N GLY A 56 2.81 -9.02 -2.33
CA GLY A 56 2.29 -10.15 -3.09
C GLY A 56 1.02 -9.85 -3.91
N ILE A 57 0.64 -8.59 -4.10
CA ILE A 57 -0.40 -8.25 -5.08
C ILE A 57 0.01 -8.64 -6.50
N SER A 58 -0.98 -8.92 -7.35
CA SER A 58 -0.70 -9.28 -8.74
C SER A 58 -0.04 -8.11 -9.47
N PRO A 59 0.93 -8.38 -10.39
CA PRO A 59 1.59 -7.32 -11.16
C PRO A 59 0.60 -6.58 -12.07
N LYS A 60 -0.52 -7.20 -12.45
CA LYS A 60 -1.60 -6.55 -13.18
C LYS A 60 -2.26 -5.46 -12.32
N THR A 61 -2.64 -5.80 -11.10
CA THR A 61 -3.28 -4.86 -10.16
C THR A 61 -2.33 -3.72 -9.78
N GLU A 62 -1.06 -4.02 -9.53
CA GLU A 62 -0.02 -3.03 -9.20
C GLU A 62 0.15 -2.01 -10.33
N LYS A 63 0.32 -2.46 -11.58
CA LYS A 63 0.46 -1.56 -12.72
C LYS A 63 -0.75 -0.67 -12.91
N GLU A 64 -1.94 -1.24 -12.80
CA GLU A 64 -3.17 -0.51 -13.05
C GLU A 64 -3.42 0.55 -11.98
N ILE A 65 -3.26 0.22 -10.69
CA ILE A 65 -3.44 1.23 -9.63
C ILE A 65 -2.34 2.30 -9.66
N CYS A 66 -1.09 1.94 -9.97
CA CYS A 66 0.00 2.91 -10.14
C CYS A 66 -0.27 3.86 -11.31
N PHE A 67 -0.85 3.37 -12.41
CA PHE A 67 -1.26 4.22 -13.53
C PHE A 67 -2.32 5.26 -13.09
N TRP A 68 -3.34 4.82 -12.37
CA TRP A 68 -4.37 5.71 -11.82
C TRP A 68 -3.81 6.70 -10.80
N ALA A 69 -2.96 6.24 -9.88
CA ALA A 69 -2.31 7.09 -8.89
C ALA A 69 -1.42 8.15 -9.54
N LYS A 70 -0.65 7.77 -10.57
CA LYS A 70 0.16 8.71 -11.37
C LYS A 70 -0.70 9.76 -12.07
N LYS A 71 -1.84 9.36 -12.65
CA LYS A 71 -2.79 10.26 -13.31
C LYS A 71 -3.32 11.35 -12.36
N TYR A 72 -3.54 11.01 -11.10
CA TYR A 72 -4.04 11.93 -10.07
C TYR A 72 -2.94 12.49 -9.15
N GLN A 73 -1.67 12.24 -9.47
CA GLN A 73 -0.50 12.69 -8.69
C GLN A 73 -0.54 12.27 -7.21
N VAL A 74 -1.02 11.05 -6.96
CA VAL A 74 -1.09 10.45 -5.62
C VAL A 74 0.05 9.47 -5.44
N ASN A 75 0.71 9.54 -4.27
CA ASN A 75 1.81 8.66 -3.94
C ASN A 75 1.31 7.22 -3.70
N VAL A 76 2.13 6.25 -4.11
CA VAL A 76 1.89 4.82 -3.89
C VAL A 76 2.99 4.27 -3.01
N PHE A 77 2.62 3.55 -1.96
CA PHE A 77 3.55 2.89 -1.06
C PHE A 77 3.27 1.39 -1.02
N ARG A 78 4.33 0.59 -1.14
CA ARG A 78 4.25 -0.87 -1.01
C ARG A 78 4.57 -1.27 0.43
N SER A 79 3.56 -1.77 1.13
CA SER A 79 3.64 -2.30 2.48
C SER A 79 4.45 -3.60 2.51
N ALA A 80 5.10 -3.88 3.64
CA ALA A 80 5.72 -5.17 3.90
C ALA A 80 4.69 -6.25 4.27
N ALA A 81 3.48 -5.83 4.66
CA ALA A 81 2.39 -6.71 5.05
C ALA A 81 1.68 -7.29 3.82
N ASP A 82 1.37 -8.58 3.88
CA ASP A 82 0.55 -9.22 2.85
C ASP A 82 -0.96 -8.98 3.05
N ILE A 83 -1.74 -9.52 2.12
CA ILE A 83 -3.21 -9.39 2.12
C ILE A 83 -3.82 -10.02 3.38
N GLN A 84 -3.22 -11.08 3.91
CA GLN A 84 -3.70 -11.79 5.09
C GLN A 84 -3.45 -10.97 6.35
N GLU A 85 -2.26 -10.41 6.51
CA GLU A 85 -1.89 -9.52 7.62
C GLU A 85 -2.75 -8.25 7.64
N ILE A 86 -2.92 -7.62 6.47
CA ILE A 86 -3.84 -6.50 6.31
C ILE A 86 -5.26 -6.93 6.67
N SER A 87 -5.74 -8.06 6.12
CA SER A 87 -7.08 -8.56 6.41
C SER A 87 -7.31 -8.86 7.88
N ALA A 88 -6.29 -9.32 8.62
CA ALA A 88 -6.40 -9.56 10.05
C ALA A 88 -6.57 -8.25 10.85
N GLN A 89 -5.97 -7.17 10.36
CA GLN A 89 -5.99 -5.86 11.03
C GLN A 89 -7.23 -5.04 10.69
N ILE A 90 -7.56 -4.93 9.40
CA ILE A 90 -8.73 -4.18 8.98
C ILE A 90 -9.98 -5.06 8.99
N GLY A 91 -9.91 -6.38 8.85
CA GLY A 91 -11.09 -7.26 8.77
C GLY A 91 -11.72 -7.36 7.37
N LYS A 92 -10.99 -6.98 6.32
CA LYS A 92 -11.39 -7.17 4.91
C LYS A 92 -10.18 -7.58 4.09
N LYS A 93 -10.35 -8.58 3.22
CA LYS A 93 -9.31 -9.02 2.29
C LYS A 93 -9.16 -8.00 1.16
N ALA A 94 -8.12 -7.18 1.23
CA ALA A 94 -7.81 -6.19 0.21
C ALA A 94 -6.30 -6.05 0.04
N GLY A 95 -5.84 -6.12 -1.23
CA GLY A 95 -4.45 -5.85 -1.58
C GLY A 95 -4.17 -4.38 -1.90
N VAL A 96 -5.22 -3.57 -2.05
CA VAL A 96 -5.13 -2.15 -2.40
C VAL A 96 -5.96 -1.37 -1.40
N LEU A 97 -5.36 -0.35 -0.80
CA LEU A 97 -5.98 0.54 0.17
C LEU A 97 -5.69 1.99 -0.22
N GLY A 98 -6.59 2.90 0.09
CA GLY A 98 -6.36 4.34 -0.06
C GLY A 98 -6.61 5.06 1.26
N ILE A 99 -5.62 5.81 1.74
CA ILE A 99 -5.78 6.72 2.87
C ILE A 99 -6.34 8.03 2.34
N LEU A 100 -7.42 8.51 2.95
CA LEU A 100 -8.15 9.70 2.49
C LEU A 100 -7.77 10.99 3.24
N ASN A 101 -6.86 10.91 4.21
CA ASN A 101 -6.46 12.04 5.05
C ASN A 101 -4.93 12.22 5.08
N GLN A 102 -4.47 13.45 4.86
CA GLN A 102 -3.05 13.77 4.77
C GLN A 102 -2.29 13.54 6.09
N GLY A 103 -2.89 13.86 7.23
CA GLY A 103 -2.28 13.66 8.55
C GLY A 103 -2.09 12.17 8.87
N LEU A 104 -3.06 11.35 8.52
CA LEU A 104 -2.98 9.89 8.66
C LEU A 104 -1.97 9.28 7.67
N ALA A 105 -1.92 9.78 6.43
CA ALA A 105 -0.92 9.33 5.44
C ALA A 105 0.50 9.62 5.90
N LYS A 106 0.78 10.83 6.41
CA LYS A 106 2.08 11.18 7.01
C LYS A 106 2.40 10.28 8.19
N SER A 107 1.44 10.04 9.08
CA SER A 107 1.61 9.16 10.24
C SER A 107 1.91 7.72 9.84
N TYR A 108 1.29 7.22 8.77
CA TYR A 108 1.57 5.90 8.21
C TYR A 108 3.00 5.84 7.67
N LEU A 109 3.40 6.79 6.82
CA LEU A 109 4.73 6.84 6.20
C LEU A 109 5.85 7.01 7.24
N ASN A 110 5.65 7.81 8.29
CA ASN A 110 6.64 8.00 9.36
C ASN A 110 6.93 6.73 10.15
N LYS A 111 6.00 5.77 10.18
CA LYS A 111 6.22 4.48 10.83
C LYS A 111 6.98 3.50 9.95
N GLN A 112 7.05 3.75 8.64
CA GLN A 112 7.75 2.88 7.71
C GLN A 112 9.28 3.06 7.85
N PRO A 113 10.06 1.98 7.72
CA PRO A 113 11.51 2.08 7.74
C PRO A 113 11.98 3.00 6.60
N GLN A 114 12.78 4.01 6.95
CA GLN A 114 13.19 5.12 6.08
C GLN A 114 13.80 4.69 4.72
N ALA A 115 14.38 3.50 4.66
CA ALA A 115 14.90 2.90 3.43
C ALA A 115 13.83 2.68 2.34
N ALA A 116 12.56 2.48 2.72
CA ALA A 116 11.45 2.30 1.77
C ALA A 116 10.93 3.63 1.19
N LEU A 117 11.18 4.76 1.87
CA LEU A 117 10.72 6.09 1.43
C LEU A 117 11.55 6.63 0.24
N LEU A 118 12.77 6.13 0.03
CA LEU A 118 13.65 6.54 -1.05
C LEU A 118 13.14 6.17 -2.45
N GLN A 119 12.28 5.14 -2.58
CA GLN A 119 11.70 4.76 -3.87
C GLN A 119 10.52 5.65 -4.30
N ALA A 120 9.92 6.40 -3.37
CA ALA A 120 8.81 7.32 -3.67
C ALA A 120 9.29 8.66 -4.27
N ASN A 121 10.57 9.03 -4.07
CA ASN A 121 11.11 10.34 -4.46
C ASN A 121 11.87 10.35 -5.81
N ILE A 122 11.99 9.23 -6.53
CA ILE A 122 12.74 9.16 -7.81
C ILE A 122 11.89 9.60 -9.02
N SER A 123 10.85 10.43 -8.83
CA SER A 123 10.14 11.08 -9.95
C SER A 123 10.06 12.60 -9.85
N SER A 124 10.72 13.22 -8.88
CA SER A 124 10.96 14.66 -8.87
C SER A 124 12.44 14.91 -9.16
N GLY A 125 12.80 14.88 -10.44
CA GLY A 125 14.19 15.08 -10.84
C GLY A 125 14.40 15.06 -12.34
N LYS A 126 14.11 16.21 -12.97
CA LYS A 126 14.36 16.63 -14.35
C LYS A 126 13.32 16.24 -15.39
#